data_AF-A0A660LFD9-F1
#
_entry.id   AF-A0A660LFD9-F1
#
_cell.length_a   1.000
_cell.length_b   1.000
_cell.length_c   1.000
_cell.angle_alpha   90.00
_cell.angle_beta   90.00
_cell.angle_gamma   90.00
#
_symmetry.space_group_name_H-M   'P 1'
#
loop_
_entity.id
_entity.type
_entity.pdbx_description
1 polymer ?
#
loop_
_entity_poly.entity_id
_entity_poly.type
_entity_poly.pdbx_seq_one_letter_code
_entity_poly.pdbx_strand_id
1 'polypeptide(L)'
;MLDGLQAAALDAADRRAATIGAYGLFGELEPESRDPRFLSLLDDTLEQIRAAGLSSGHLNRYEADRWIELHGELRSSFDRVFEVEVPDVADLPSARPLMRGDVRRLALTEPLPFGNAFFAEHRQDGTFVVFSERIYSHEDPTRSRYDEHHLGMFHTFEDLLRALGGELRTPTHWFDDDLEPYFPQRRA
;
A
#
# COMPACT_ATOMS: atom_id res chain seq x y z
N MET A 1 -39.71 -5.68 -0.40
CA MET A 1 -38.69 -5.31 0.61
C MET A 1 -37.57 -4.53 -0.06
N LEU A 2 -36.95 -5.09 -1.10
CA LEU A 2 -35.93 -4.46 -1.95
C LEU A 2 -36.30 -3.05 -2.47
N ASP A 3 -37.51 -2.87 -3.02
CA ASP A 3 -37.94 -1.58 -3.59
C ASP A 3 -37.94 -0.44 -2.57
N GLY A 4 -38.32 -0.74 -1.32
CA GLY A 4 -38.35 0.26 -0.26
C GLY A 4 -36.97 0.66 0.23
N LEU A 5 -36.02 -0.29 0.25
CA LEU A 5 -34.69 -0.07 0.80
C LEU A 5 -33.81 0.75 -0.14
N GLN A 6 -33.79 0.41 -1.43
CA GLN A 6 -33.04 1.18 -2.43
C GLN A 6 -33.59 2.60 -2.58
N ALA A 7 -34.92 2.74 -2.69
CA ALA A 7 -35.55 4.06 -2.78
C ALA A 7 -35.27 4.91 -1.53
N ALA A 8 -35.39 4.33 -0.33
CA ALA A 8 -35.07 5.04 0.91
C ALA A 8 -33.59 5.46 1.00
N ALA A 9 -32.67 4.64 0.48
CA ALA A 9 -31.25 5.00 0.44
C ALA A 9 -30.96 6.17 -0.51
N LEU A 10 -31.63 6.21 -1.67
CA LEU A 10 -31.49 7.27 -2.66
C LEU A 10 -32.11 8.60 -2.21
N ASP A 11 -33.21 8.55 -1.45
CA ASP A 11 -33.93 9.72 -0.93
C ASP A 11 -33.37 10.24 0.42
N ALA A 12 -32.40 9.56 1.02
CA ALA A 12 -31.85 9.95 2.31
C ALA A 12 -31.04 11.26 2.22
N ALA A 13 -31.19 12.12 3.24
CA ALA A 13 -30.42 13.35 3.36
C ALA A 13 -28.89 13.09 3.40
N ASP A 14 -28.48 11.98 4.02
CA ASP A 14 -27.14 11.43 3.90
C ASP A 14 -27.18 10.16 3.04
N ARG A 15 -27.26 10.37 1.73
CA ARG A 15 -27.31 9.30 0.72
C ARG A 15 -26.10 8.36 0.82
N ARG A 16 -24.94 8.86 1.25
CA ARG A 16 -23.72 8.06 1.41
C ARG A 16 -23.90 7.00 2.49
N ALA A 17 -24.21 7.44 3.70
CA ALA A 17 -24.42 6.54 4.84
C ALA A 17 -25.59 5.57 4.58
N ALA A 18 -26.67 6.05 3.95
CA ALA A 18 -27.85 5.24 3.66
C ALA A 18 -27.58 4.16 2.61
N THR A 19 -26.76 4.43 1.59
CA THR A 19 -26.38 3.44 0.56
C THR A 19 -25.52 2.32 1.15
N ILE A 20 -24.50 2.67 1.95
CA ILE A 20 -23.64 1.69 2.64
C ILE A 20 -24.47 0.83 3.60
N GLY A 21 -25.35 1.45 4.39
CA GLY A 21 -26.22 0.75 5.33
C GLY A 21 -27.21 -0.19 4.62
N ALA A 22 -27.80 0.25 3.49
CA ALA A 22 -28.70 -0.57 2.69
C ALA A 22 -27.97 -1.77 2.06
N TYR A 23 -26.76 -1.57 1.56
CA TYR A 23 -25.92 -2.67 1.08
C TYR A 23 -25.60 -3.66 2.20
N GLY A 24 -25.13 -3.19 3.36
CA GLY A 24 -24.77 -4.06 4.49
C GLY A 24 -25.94 -4.92 4.97
N LEU A 25 -27.11 -4.30 5.17
CA LEU A 25 -28.34 -5.02 5.55
C LEU A 25 -28.75 -6.07 4.52
N PHE A 26 -28.56 -5.79 3.23
CA PHE A 26 -28.92 -6.73 2.18
C PHE A 26 -27.90 -7.86 2.04
N GLY A 27 -26.60 -7.56 2.11
CA GLY A 27 -25.51 -8.53 2.06
C GLY A 27 -25.56 -9.56 3.20
N GLU A 28 -26.08 -9.18 4.36
CA GLU A 28 -26.32 -10.14 5.47
C GLU A 28 -27.43 -11.16 5.16
N LEU A 29 -28.41 -10.78 4.34
CA LEU A 29 -29.57 -11.61 4.02
C LEU A 29 -29.33 -12.44 2.75
N GLU A 30 -28.71 -11.86 1.73
CA GLU A 30 -28.46 -12.48 0.42
C GLU A 30 -27.08 -12.06 -0.16
N PRO A 31 -25.97 -12.61 0.35
CA PRO A 31 -24.60 -12.16 0.08
C PRO A 31 -24.12 -12.29 -1.37
N GLU A 32 -24.81 -13.08 -2.21
CA GLU A 32 -24.45 -13.32 -3.62
C GLU A 32 -25.60 -12.99 -4.58
N SER A 33 -26.55 -12.17 -4.15
CA SER A 33 -27.73 -11.83 -4.95
C SER A 33 -27.33 -11.19 -6.29
N ARG A 34 -27.99 -11.57 -7.38
CA ARG A 34 -27.78 -10.98 -8.70
C ARG A 34 -28.88 -10.00 -9.08
N ASP A 35 -29.68 -9.57 -8.12
CA ASP A 35 -30.73 -8.58 -8.34
C ASP A 35 -30.10 -7.25 -8.82
N PRO A 36 -30.51 -6.69 -9.96
CA PRO A 36 -29.93 -5.45 -10.50
C PRO A 36 -29.96 -4.28 -9.51
N ARG A 37 -30.93 -4.24 -8.59
CA ARG A 37 -31.06 -3.20 -7.57
C ARG A 37 -30.00 -3.34 -6.49
N PHE A 38 -29.75 -4.57 -6.05
CA PHE A 38 -28.67 -4.86 -5.12
C PHE A 38 -27.31 -4.59 -5.76
N LEU A 39 -27.11 -5.01 -7.01
CA LEU A 39 -25.88 -4.73 -7.75
C LEU A 39 -25.64 -3.21 -7.87
N SER A 40 -26.68 -2.41 -8.12
CA SER A 40 -26.56 -0.94 -8.11
C SER A 40 -26.14 -0.37 -6.76
N LEU A 41 -26.66 -0.90 -5.64
CA LEU A 41 -26.25 -0.48 -4.29
C LEU A 41 -24.80 -0.90 -3.98
N LEU A 42 -24.42 -2.10 -4.41
CA LEU A 42 -23.06 -2.61 -4.30
C LEU A 42 -22.08 -1.75 -5.09
N ASP A 43 -22.38 -1.46 -6.36
CA ASP A 43 -21.53 -0.63 -7.23
C ASP A 43 -21.31 0.77 -6.62
N ASP A 44 -22.38 1.43 -6.16
CA ASP A 44 -22.29 2.73 -5.47
C ASP A 44 -21.50 2.63 -4.16
N THR A 45 -21.60 1.52 -3.43
CA THR A 45 -20.86 1.30 -2.18
C THR A 45 -19.37 1.10 -2.45
N LEU A 46 -19.00 0.32 -3.46
CA LEU A 46 -17.60 0.09 -3.84
C LEU A 46 -16.92 1.37 -4.29
N GLU A 47 -17.60 2.22 -5.06
CA GLU A 47 -17.08 3.54 -5.43
C GLU A 47 -16.85 4.43 -4.20
N GLN A 48 -17.72 4.36 -3.19
CA GLN A 48 -17.55 5.11 -1.95
C GLN A 48 -16.40 4.60 -1.08
N ILE A 49 -16.18 3.28 -1.02
CA ILE A 49 -15.04 2.65 -0.34
C ILE A 49 -13.74 3.09 -1.00
N ARG A 50 -13.68 3.00 -2.33
CA ARG A 50 -12.55 3.47 -3.13
C ARG A 50 -12.29 4.96 -2.92
N ALA A 51 -13.33 5.79 -2.96
CA ALA A 51 -13.21 7.24 -2.75
C ALA A 51 -12.76 7.60 -1.32
N ALA A 52 -12.96 6.73 -0.34
CA ALA A 52 -12.45 6.88 1.02
C ALA A 52 -10.95 6.55 1.15
N GLY A 53 -10.29 6.07 0.08
CA GLY A 53 -8.88 5.70 0.08
C GLY A 53 -8.59 4.34 0.72
N LEU A 54 -9.61 3.51 0.93
CA LEU A 54 -9.43 2.14 1.41
C LEU A 54 -8.88 1.27 0.27
N SER A 55 -7.97 0.36 0.61
CA SER A 55 -7.45 -0.62 -0.37
C SER A 55 -8.44 -1.75 -0.60
N SER A 56 -8.31 -2.39 -1.76
CA SER A 56 -9.07 -3.57 -2.19
C SER A 56 -8.91 -4.77 -1.24
N GLY A 57 -7.89 -4.78 -0.37
CA GLY A 57 -7.75 -5.76 0.71
C GLY A 57 -8.86 -5.72 1.77
N HIS A 58 -9.68 -4.67 1.81
CA HIS A 58 -10.88 -4.60 2.65
C HIS A 58 -12.11 -5.24 2.00
N LEU A 59 -12.03 -5.56 0.70
CA LEU A 59 -13.14 -6.18 -0.03
C LEU A 59 -13.17 -7.67 0.27
N ASN A 60 -14.38 -8.20 0.40
CA ASN A 60 -14.59 -9.64 0.31
C ASN A 60 -14.47 -10.10 -1.16
N ARG A 61 -14.47 -11.43 -1.37
CA ARG A 61 -14.31 -12.00 -2.71
C ARG A 61 -15.39 -11.56 -3.71
N TYR A 62 -16.63 -11.49 -3.27
CA TYR A 62 -17.76 -11.14 -4.14
C TYR A 62 -17.71 -9.67 -4.58
N GLU A 63 -17.38 -8.77 -3.65
CA GLU A 63 -17.11 -7.35 -3.92
C GLU A 63 -15.96 -7.15 -4.90
N ALA A 64 -14.86 -7.88 -4.70
CA ALA A 64 -13.70 -7.87 -5.58
C ALA A 64 -14.05 -8.38 -7.00
N ASP A 65 -14.76 -9.51 -7.09
CA ASP A 65 -15.19 -10.09 -8.37
C ASP A 65 -16.13 -9.13 -9.13
N ARG A 66 -17.05 -8.46 -8.42
CA ARG A 66 -17.94 -7.44 -9.00
C ARG A 66 -17.16 -6.26 -9.56
N TRP A 67 -16.17 -5.77 -8.82
CA TRP A 67 -15.34 -4.66 -9.31
C TRP A 67 -14.53 -5.07 -10.55
N ILE A 68 -13.93 -6.26 -10.54
CA ILE A 68 -13.19 -6.81 -11.69
C ILE A 68 -14.09 -6.95 -12.92
N GLU A 69 -15.35 -7.38 -12.74
CA GLU A 69 -16.33 -7.45 -13.83
C GLU A 69 -16.56 -6.09 -14.51
N LEU A 70 -16.62 -5.00 -13.73
CA LEU A 70 -16.94 -3.66 -14.22
C LEU A 70 -15.72 -2.87 -14.70
N HIS A 71 -14.57 -3.04 -14.06
CA HIS A 71 -13.38 -2.19 -14.24
C HIS A 71 -12.14 -2.97 -14.73
N GLY A 72 -12.23 -4.30 -14.79
CA GLY A 72 -11.21 -5.19 -15.37
C GLY A 72 -10.18 -5.72 -14.38
N GLU A 73 -9.76 -4.94 -13.38
CA GLU A 73 -8.75 -5.34 -12.39
C GLU A 73 -8.81 -4.46 -11.14
N LEU A 74 -8.19 -4.85 -10.01
CA LEU A 74 -8.27 -4.09 -8.75
C LEU A 74 -7.14 -3.09 -8.55
N ARG A 75 -5.93 -3.45 -8.97
CA ARG A 75 -4.70 -2.78 -8.60
C ARG A 75 -4.63 -1.34 -9.11
N SER A 76 -4.95 -1.08 -10.37
CA SER A 76 -4.88 0.27 -10.95
C SER A 76 -6.22 1.01 -10.86
N SER A 77 -7.36 0.29 -10.94
CA SER A 77 -8.68 0.90 -10.98
C SER A 77 -9.28 1.12 -9.59
N PHE A 78 -9.03 0.22 -8.62
CA PHE A 78 -9.45 0.35 -7.22
C PHE A 78 -8.36 0.97 -6.35
N ASP A 79 -7.20 0.31 -6.24
CA ASP A 79 -6.10 0.76 -5.35
C ASP A 79 -5.33 1.96 -5.90
N ARG A 80 -5.59 2.34 -7.16
CA ARG A 80 -4.91 3.44 -7.88
C ARG A 80 -3.39 3.30 -7.87
N VAL A 81 -2.91 2.06 -7.89
CA VAL A 81 -1.48 1.73 -7.94
C VAL A 81 -1.07 1.56 -9.38
N PHE A 82 -0.12 2.38 -9.83
CA PHE A 82 0.42 2.36 -11.19
C PHE A 82 1.91 2.07 -11.15
N GLU A 83 2.41 1.34 -12.16
CA GLU A 83 3.85 1.24 -12.39
C GLU A 83 4.34 2.56 -12.99
N VAL A 84 5.47 3.04 -12.50
CA VAL A 84 6.19 4.19 -13.01
C VAL A 84 7.60 3.77 -13.37
N GLU A 85 8.14 4.37 -14.43
CA GLU A 85 9.53 4.19 -14.77
C GLU A 85 10.40 4.82 -13.67
N VAL A 86 11.30 4.02 -13.09
CA VAL A 86 12.28 4.51 -12.13
C VAL A 86 13.36 5.23 -12.93
N PRO A 87 13.61 6.53 -12.68
CA PRO A 87 14.60 7.28 -13.45
C PRO A 87 16.00 6.67 -13.36
N ASP A 88 16.83 6.97 -14.34
CA ASP A 88 18.23 6.62 -14.25
C ASP A 88 18.92 7.41 -13.12
N VAL A 89 19.87 6.79 -12.42
CA VAL A 89 20.60 7.44 -11.31
C VAL A 89 21.27 8.73 -11.78
N ALA A 90 21.68 8.78 -13.06
CA ALA A 90 22.26 9.95 -13.68
C ALA A 90 21.29 11.14 -13.83
N ASP A 91 19.98 10.87 -13.84
CA ASP A 91 18.92 11.87 -14.03
C ASP A 91 18.33 12.38 -12.71
N LEU A 92 18.73 11.81 -11.58
CA LEU A 92 18.25 12.19 -10.26
C LEU A 92 19.18 13.21 -9.58
N PRO A 93 18.64 14.09 -8.73
CA PRO A 93 19.47 14.85 -7.80
C PRO A 93 20.33 13.91 -6.97
N SER A 94 21.57 14.29 -6.69
CA SER A 94 22.43 13.51 -5.81
C SER A 94 21.78 13.35 -4.44
N ALA A 95 21.74 12.11 -3.95
CA ALA A 95 21.22 11.83 -2.62
C ALA A 95 22.09 12.52 -1.57
N ARG A 96 21.50 12.85 -0.42
CA ARG A 96 22.28 13.45 0.68
C ARG A 96 23.35 12.45 1.11
N PRO A 97 24.63 12.86 1.21
CA PRO A 97 25.74 11.94 1.46
C PRO A 97 25.59 11.22 2.81
N LEU A 98 25.92 9.92 2.83
CA LEU A 98 26.05 9.12 4.04
C LEU A 98 27.54 8.87 4.27
N MET A 99 28.09 9.30 5.41
CA MET A 99 29.52 9.21 5.67
C MET A 99 29.90 7.83 6.20
N ARG A 100 31.18 7.46 6.06
CA ARG A 100 31.68 6.18 6.57
C ARG A 100 31.44 6.06 8.08
N GLY A 101 30.84 4.96 8.49
CA GLY A 101 30.42 4.67 9.85
C GLY A 101 28.99 5.15 10.17
N ASP A 102 28.37 5.93 9.30
CA ASP A 102 27.01 6.42 9.53
C ASP A 102 25.96 5.37 9.16
N VAL A 103 24.84 5.47 9.87
CA VAL A 103 23.62 4.72 9.63
C VAL A 103 22.49 5.71 9.41
N ARG A 104 21.69 5.50 8.37
CA ARG A 104 20.49 6.29 8.07
C ARG A 104 19.28 5.38 7.90
N ARG A 105 18.18 5.72 8.57
CA ARG A 105 16.89 5.06 8.33
C ARG A 105 16.32 5.52 6.99
N LEU A 106 15.95 4.56 6.15
CA LEU A 106 15.42 4.83 4.81
C LEU A 106 13.93 4.54 4.68
N ALA A 107 13.40 3.60 5.46
CA ALA A 107 11.99 3.27 5.41
C ALA A 107 11.48 2.69 6.73
N LEU A 108 10.18 2.78 6.93
CA LEU A 108 9.42 2.16 8.00
C LEU A 108 8.11 1.64 7.41
N THR A 109 7.90 0.32 7.42
CA THR A 109 6.74 -0.30 6.75
C THR A 109 5.41 0.11 7.38
N GLU A 110 5.38 0.19 8.71
CA GLU A 110 4.22 0.51 9.54
C GLU A 110 4.69 1.20 10.84
N PRO A 111 3.82 1.85 11.62
CA PRO A 111 4.20 2.37 12.93
C PRO A 111 4.89 1.32 13.82
N LEU A 112 5.91 1.76 14.57
CA LEU A 112 6.51 0.93 15.61
C LEU A 112 5.49 0.66 16.72
N PRO A 113 5.53 -0.53 17.37
CA PRO A 113 6.58 -1.55 17.27
C PRO A 113 6.41 -2.57 16.13
N PHE A 114 5.30 -2.55 15.41
CA PHE A 114 4.95 -3.62 14.46
C PHE A 114 5.67 -3.51 13.12
N GLY A 115 6.06 -2.29 12.73
CA GLY A 115 6.80 -2.07 11.48
C GLY A 115 8.25 -2.57 11.48
N ASN A 116 8.69 -2.91 10.28
CA ASN A 116 10.10 -3.15 9.94
C ASN A 116 10.74 -1.81 9.58
N ALA A 117 11.83 -1.48 10.25
CA ALA A 117 12.61 -0.27 9.96
C ALA A 117 13.82 -0.65 9.12
N PHE A 118 13.96 -0.09 7.93
CA PHE A 118 15.09 -0.33 7.03
C PHE A 118 16.11 0.79 7.14
N PHE A 119 17.38 0.41 7.13
CA PHE A 119 18.51 1.30 7.29
C PHE A 119 19.56 1.04 6.22
N ALA A 120 20.23 2.10 5.79
CA ALA A 120 21.50 2.02 5.10
C ALA A 120 22.64 2.26 6.08
N GLU A 121 23.72 1.51 5.91
CA GLU A 121 24.98 1.67 6.63
C GLU A 121 26.12 1.85 5.63
N HIS A 122 26.93 2.89 5.81
CA HIS A 122 28.19 3.03 5.07
C HIS A 122 29.31 2.40 5.89
N ARG A 123 29.72 1.19 5.52
CA ARG A 123 30.73 0.43 6.25
C ARG A 123 32.12 1.06 6.14
N GLN A 124 32.99 0.71 7.07
CA GLN A 124 34.37 1.19 7.13
C GLN A 124 35.20 0.80 5.89
N ASP A 125 34.86 -0.33 5.26
CA ASP A 125 35.46 -0.79 4.00
C ASP A 125 35.01 0.03 2.77
N GLY A 126 34.12 1.01 2.96
CA GLY A 126 33.61 1.89 1.93
C GLY A 126 32.38 1.37 1.19
N THR A 127 31.86 0.20 1.55
CA THR A 127 30.64 -0.36 0.97
C THR A 127 29.38 0.11 1.67
N PHE A 128 28.27 0.15 0.94
CA PHE A 128 26.95 0.40 1.49
C PHE A 128 26.17 -0.90 1.60
N VAL A 129 25.46 -1.09 2.72
CA VAL A 129 24.59 -2.25 2.93
C VAL A 129 23.25 -1.83 3.50
N VAL A 130 22.23 -2.66 3.26
CA VAL A 130 20.92 -2.53 3.89
C VAL A 130 20.81 -3.53 5.04
N PHE A 131 20.25 -3.08 6.15
CA PHE A 131 19.74 -3.96 7.18
C PHE A 131 18.35 -3.50 7.62
N SER A 132 17.58 -4.41 8.19
CA SER A 132 16.31 -4.09 8.84
C SER A 132 16.39 -4.34 10.34
N GLU A 133 15.63 -3.57 11.09
CA GLU A 133 15.23 -3.91 12.45
C GLU A 133 13.78 -4.33 12.43
N ARG A 134 13.48 -5.48 13.04
CA ARG A 134 12.12 -6.03 13.19
C ARG A 134 11.98 -6.77 14.51
N ILE A 135 10.74 -6.92 14.98
CA ILE A 135 10.47 -7.78 16.15
C ILE A 135 10.87 -9.21 15.84
N TYR A 136 11.46 -9.90 16.81
CA TYR A 136 11.87 -11.29 16.63
C TYR A 136 10.66 -12.20 16.40
N SER A 137 9.63 -12.05 17.23
CA SER A 137 8.33 -12.69 17.05
C SER A 137 7.22 -11.94 17.81
N HIS A 138 5.97 -12.37 17.67
CA HIS A 138 4.88 -11.87 18.51
C HIS A 138 5.01 -12.28 19.99
N GLU A 139 5.70 -13.40 20.25
CA GLU A 139 5.93 -13.93 21.60
C GLU A 139 7.15 -13.30 22.27
N ASP A 140 8.14 -12.88 21.47
CA ASP A 140 9.30 -12.10 21.89
C ASP A 140 9.39 -10.82 21.04
N PRO A 141 8.82 -9.70 21.51
CA PRO A 141 8.79 -8.45 20.76
C PRO A 141 10.15 -7.72 20.75
N THR A 142 11.23 -8.36 21.21
CA THR A 142 12.58 -7.79 21.14
C THR A 142 12.95 -7.52 19.70
N ARG A 143 13.41 -6.29 19.41
CA ARG A 143 13.85 -5.92 18.07
C ARG A 143 15.26 -6.43 17.84
N SER A 144 15.44 -7.09 16.69
CA SER A 144 16.72 -7.62 16.26
C SER A 144 17.10 -7.04 14.90
N ARG A 145 18.40 -6.90 14.67
CA ARG A 145 18.97 -6.53 13.38
C ARG A 145 19.00 -7.75 12.47
N TYR A 146 18.63 -7.54 11.20
CA TYR A 146 18.73 -8.53 10.14
C TYR A 146 19.41 -7.87 8.94
N ASP A 147 20.58 -8.38 8.57
CA ASP A 147 21.25 -7.91 7.36
C ASP A 147 20.48 -8.42 6.13
N GLU A 148 20.12 -7.51 5.22
CA GLU A 148 19.35 -7.84 4.03
C GLU A 148 20.28 -8.28 2.89
N HIS A 149 21.04 -9.35 3.12
CA HIS A 149 22.08 -9.83 2.20
C HIS A 149 21.58 -10.13 0.79
N HIS A 150 20.28 -10.41 0.63
CA HIS A 150 19.65 -10.67 -0.66
C HIS A 150 19.66 -9.43 -1.58
N LEU A 151 19.72 -8.21 -1.02
CA LEU A 151 19.87 -6.98 -1.79
C LEU A 151 21.31 -6.80 -2.30
N GLY A 152 22.29 -7.40 -1.61
CA GLY A 152 23.69 -7.33 -1.95
C GLY A 152 24.45 -6.23 -1.20
N MET A 153 25.63 -5.89 -1.73
CA MET A 153 26.52 -4.85 -1.21
C MET A 153 26.83 -3.87 -2.34
N PHE A 154 26.83 -2.57 -2.04
CA PHE A 154 26.89 -1.52 -3.04
C PHE A 154 28.11 -0.63 -2.86
N HIS A 155 28.55 0.00 -3.95
CA HIS A 155 29.67 0.95 -3.93
C HIS A 155 29.22 2.41 -4.02
N THR A 156 27.96 2.64 -4.36
CA THR A 156 27.32 3.96 -4.34
C THR A 156 26.08 3.90 -3.45
N PHE A 157 25.67 5.04 -2.92
CA PHE A 157 24.47 5.10 -2.08
C PHE A 157 23.20 5.05 -2.93
N GLU A 158 23.26 5.59 -4.14
CA GLU A 158 22.18 5.61 -5.12
C GLU A 158 21.84 4.20 -5.64
N ASP A 159 22.84 3.33 -5.86
CA ASP A 159 22.60 1.94 -6.23
C ASP A 159 21.88 1.18 -5.10
N LEU A 160 22.23 1.48 -3.83
CA LEU A 160 21.54 0.93 -2.67
C LEU A 160 20.09 1.42 -2.62
N LEU A 161 19.86 2.74 -2.77
CA LEU A 161 18.52 3.32 -2.76
C LEU A 161 17.64 2.72 -3.86
N ARG A 162 18.20 2.54 -5.06
CA ARG A 162 17.53 1.86 -6.17
C ARG A 162 17.16 0.41 -5.84
N ALA A 163 18.09 -0.36 -5.28
CA ALA A 163 17.82 -1.74 -4.91
C ALA A 163 16.73 -1.85 -3.83
N LEU A 164 16.80 -1.00 -2.79
CA LEU A 164 15.79 -0.98 -1.73
C LEU A 164 14.42 -0.50 -2.23
N GLY A 165 14.37 0.55 -3.07
CA GLY A 165 13.13 1.03 -3.67
C GLY A 165 12.47 -0.02 -4.56
N GLY A 166 13.29 -0.76 -5.32
CA GLY A 166 12.85 -1.91 -6.11
C GLY A 166 12.31 -3.07 -5.26
N GLU A 167 12.91 -3.35 -4.11
CA GLU A 167 12.44 -4.38 -3.17
C GLU A 167 11.10 -3.99 -2.52
N LEU A 168 11.00 -2.76 -2.01
CA LEU A 168 9.81 -2.28 -1.33
C LEU A 168 8.64 -2.01 -2.29
N ARG A 169 8.94 -1.72 -3.56
CA ARG A 169 8.04 -1.42 -4.68
C ARG A 169 7.15 -0.19 -4.54
N THR A 170 6.45 -0.05 -3.42
CA THR A 170 5.56 1.08 -3.10
C THR A 170 6.08 1.87 -1.90
N PRO A 171 5.80 3.18 -1.84
CA PRO A 171 5.99 3.98 -0.65
C PRO A 171 5.40 3.32 0.60
N THR A 172 6.20 3.24 1.66
CA THR A 172 5.83 2.65 2.96
C THR A 172 5.18 3.69 3.88
N HIS A 173 4.79 3.31 5.10
CA HIS A 173 4.22 4.23 6.09
C HIS A 173 5.07 5.50 6.30
N TRP A 174 6.39 5.34 6.29
CA TRP A 174 7.34 6.45 6.22
C TRP A 174 8.56 6.03 5.41
N PHE A 175 9.09 6.94 4.60
CA PHE A 175 10.32 6.75 3.84
C PHE A 175 11.13 8.04 3.84
N ASP A 176 12.44 7.90 3.62
CA ASP A 176 13.35 9.02 3.43
C ASP A 176 13.17 9.62 2.03
N ASP A 177 13.22 10.96 1.90
CA ASP A 177 12.99 11.65 0.63
C ASP A 177 13.96 11.19 -0.48
N ASP A 178 15.19 10.80 -0.13
CA ASP A 178 16.17 10.30 -1.11
C ASP A 178 15.73 8.93 -1.69
N LEU A 179 14.84 8.19 -1.02
CA LEU A 179 14.31 6.90 -1.48
C LEU A 179 13.10 7.05 -2.42
N GLU A 180 12.34 8.15 -2.31
CA GLU A 180 11.09 8.37 -3.05
C GLU A 180 11.18 8.11 -4.57
N PRO A 181 12.23 8.58 -5.28
CA PRO A 181 12.30 8.43 -6.73
C PRO A 181 12.45 6.98 -7.19
N TYR A 182 12.89 6.09 -6.30
CA TYR A 182 13.23 4.71 -6.61
C TYR A 182 12.09 3.72 -6.43
N PHE A 183 10.90 4.17 -6.01
CA PHE A 183 9.72 3.31 -5.96
C PHE A 183 9.14 3.11 -7.37
N PRO A 184 9.10 1.88 -7.91
CA PRO A 184 8.50 1.60 -9.21
C PRO A 184 6.97 1.70 -9.20
N GLN A 185 6.32 1.82 -8.03
CA GLN A 185 4.86 1.85 -7.92
C GLN A 185 4.38 3.05 -7.11
N ARG A 186 3.40 3.77 -7.65
CA ARG A 186 2.82 4.97 -7.01
C ARG A 186 1.32 4.87 -6.89
N ARG A 187 0.78 5.51 -5.85
CA ARG A 187 -0.67 5.72 -5.67
C ARG A 187 -1.06 7.11 -6.17
N ALA A 188 -2.18 7.20 -6.89
CA ALA A 188 -2.75 8.45 -7.42
C ALA A 188 -4.07 8.83 -6.74
#